data_AF-A0A8T4MKN9-F1
#
_entry.id   AF-A0A8T4MKN9-F1
#
_cell.length_a   1.000
_cell.length_b   1.000
_cell.length_c   1.000
_cell.angle_alpha   90.00
_cell.angle_beta   90.00
_cell.angle_gamma   90.00
#
_symmetry.space_group_name_H-M   'P 1'
#
loop_
_entity.id
_entity.type
_entity.pdbx_description
1 polymer ?
#
loop_
_entity_poly.entity_id
_entity_poly.type
_entity_poly.pdbx_seq_one_letter_code
_entity_poly.pdbx_strand_id
1 'polypeptide(L)'
;MITWILIGLFVVAALIFIKMSHYRHRIFVVTIVIVALFLYVSVAYVASKNNMDFSTYDGLIKSVKIYGGWLFNLVGNFRSLTGSAVRLDWTSTNGSVPSFENDNVSIDKNTKTSGGITGRASARFAN
;
A
#
# COMPACT_ATOMS: atom_id res chain seq x y z
N MET A 1 23.10 19.80 12.21
CA MET A 1 23.59 19.83 10.81
C MET A 1 22.48 19.48 9.82
N ILE A 2 21.86 18.29 9.93
CA ILE A 2 20.72 17.85 9.06
C ILE A 2 19.55 18.85 8.98
N THR A 3 19.16 19.44 10.11
CA THR A 3 18.01 20.38 10.16
C THR A 3 18.21 21.61 9.28
N TRP A 4 19.45 22.13 9.20
CA TRP A 4 19.78 23.29 8.37
C TRP A 4 19.71 22.99 6.88
N ILE A 5 20.09 21.77 6.47
CA ILE A 5 19.97 21.30 5.07
C ILE A 5 18.50 21.20 4.68
N LEU A 6 17.65 20.70 5.58
CA LEU A 6 16.22 20.51 5.33
C LEU A 6 15.50 21.87 5.21
N ILE A 7 15.88 22.83 6.05
CA ILE A 7 15.41 24.22 5.97
C ILE A 7 15.87 24.89 4.67
N GLY A 8 17.13 24.73 4.28
CA GLY A 8 17.65 25.25 3.01
C GLY A 8 16.90 24.70 1.79
N LEU A 9 16.61 23.39 1.79
CA LEU A 9 15.83 22.74 0.74
C LEU A 9 14.42 23.34 0.62
N PHE A 10 13.75 23.59 1.76
CA PHE A 10 12.43 24.22 1.80
C PHE A 10 12.45 25.67 1.28
N VAL A 11 13.49 26.44 1.60
CA VAL A 11 13.63 27.82 1.11
C VAL A 11 13.81 27.84 -0.42
N VAL A 12 14.65 26.97 -0.97
CA VAL A 12 14.83 26.85 -2.43
C VAL A 12 13.52 26.44 -3.11
N ALA A 13 12.80 25.47 -2.54
CA ALA A 13 11.50 25.05 -3.03
C ALA A 13 10.49 26.22 -3.06
N ALA A 14 10.42 27.01 -1.98
CA ALA A 14 9.54 28.17 -1.88
C ALA A 14 9.88 29.26 -2.91
N LEU A 15 11.18 29.54 -3.13
CA LEU A 15 11.62 30.50 -4.14
C LEU A 15 11.23 30.08 -5.56
N ILE A 16 11.39 28.80 -5.89
CA ILE A 16 10.95 28.27 -7.20
C ILE A 16 9.43 28.35 -7.32
N PHE A 17 8.70 28.07 -6.24
CA PHE A 17 7.23 28.11 -6.20
C PHE A 17 6.65 29.51 -6.41
N ILE A 18 7.33 30.54 -5.92
CA ILE A 18 6.93 31.96 -6.09
C ILE A 18 7.20 32.43 -7.53
N LYS A 19 8.28 31.96 -8.16
CA LYS A 19 8.73 32.47 -9.46
C LYS A 19 7.97 31.91 -10.68
N MET A 20 7.17 30.86 -10.51
CA MET A 20 6.51 30.16 -11.64
C MET A 20 5.02 30.48 -11.74
N SER A 21 4.60 31.16 -12.83
CA SER A 21 3.19 31.55 -13.05
C SER A 21 2.30 30.45 -13.67
N HIS A 22 2.89 29.36 -14.19
CA HIS A 22 2.15 28.29 -14.87
C HIS A 22 1.86 27.09 -13.97
N TYR A 23 0.57 26.72 -13.87
CA TYR A 23 0.07 25.65 -13.00
C TYR A 23 0.68 24.26 -13.26
N ARG A 24 0.98 23.91 -14.53
CA ARG A 24 1.61 22.61 -14.88
C ARG A 24 3.02 22.49 -14.31
N HIS A 25 3.82 23.55 -14.39
CA HIS A 25 5.16 23.57 -13.81
C HIS A 25 5.12 23.61 -12.28
N ARG A 26 4.12 24.26 -11.70
CA ARG A 26 3.93 24.35 -10.25
C ARG A 26 3.76 22.97 -9.61
N ILE A 27 2.91 22.12 -10.18
CA ILE A 27 2.69 20.75 -9.67
C ILE A 27 3.97 19.93 -9.81
N PHE A 28 4.67 20.00 -10.95
CA PHE A 28 5.92 19.27 -11.17
C PHE A 28 7.01 19.63 -10.16
N VAL A 29 7.19 20.92 -9.85
CA VAL A 29 8.15 21.39 -8.84
C VAL A 29 7.77 20.87 -7.45
N VAL A 30 6.50 20.99 -7.05
CA VAL A 30 6.04 20.49 -5.76
C VAL A 30 6.26 18.98 -5.65
N THR A 31 5.92 18.22 -6.70
CA THR A 31 6.18 16.78 -6.76
C THR A 31 7.67 16.48 -6.61
N ILE A 32 8.56 17.19 -7.31
CA ILE A 32 10.01 17.02 -7.16
C ILE A 32 10.47 17.29 -5.72
N VAL A 33 9.96 18.35 -5.08
CA VAL A 33 10.33 18.70 -3.70
C VAL A 33 9.88 17.62 -2.73
N ILE A 34 8.63 17.14 -2.86
CA ILE A 34 8.08 16.05 -2.05
C ILE A 34 8.89 14.77 -2.26
N VAL A 35 9.20 14.41 -3.51
CA VAL A 35 10.01 13.24 -3.84
C VAL A 35 11.43 13.36 -3.28
N ALA A 36 12.06 14.54 -3.37
CA ALA A 36 13.38 14.78 -2.81
C ALA A 36 13.37 14.65 -1.27
N LEU A 37 12.36 15.21 -0.60
CA LEU A 37 12.16 15.04 0.84
C LEU A 37 11.95 13.58 1.22
N PHE A 38 11.10 12.87 0.48
CA PHE A 38 10.86 11.45 0.70
C PHE A 38 12.14 10.62 0.55
N LEU A 39 12.91 10.83 -0.53
CA LEU A 39 14.17 10.13 -0.75
C LEU A 39 15.17 10.42 0.37
N TYR A 40 15.28 11.68 0.81
CA TYR A 40 16.15 12.07 1.91
C TYR A 40 15.81 11.36 3.22
N VAL A 41 14.53 11.39 3.61
CA VAL A 41 14.07 10.71 4.84
C VAL A 41 14.26 9.20 4.73
N SER A 42 14.03 8.61 3.55
CA SER A 42 14.25 7.19 3.30
C SER A 42 15.73 6.80 3.46
N VAL A 43 16.66 7.57 2.88
CA VAL A 43 18.11 7.34 3.07
C VAL A 43 18.46 7.41 4.55
N ALA A 44 17.99 8.44 5.26
CA ALA A 44 18.26 8.60 6.69
C ALA A 44 17.74 7.41 7.52
N TYR A 45 16.54 6.92 7.22
CA TYR A 45 15.94 5.78 7.88
C TYR A 45 16.71 4.47 7.61
N VAL A 46 17.03 4.19 6.33
CA VAL A 46 17.79 3.00 5.94
C VAL A 46 19.20 3.03 6.52
N ALA A 47 19.84 4.20 6.53
CA ALA A 47 21.17 4.38 7.10
C ALA A 47 21.20 4.16 8.61
N SER A 48 20.21 4.69 9.34
CA SER A 48 20.07 4.49 10.78
C SER A 48 19.86 3.00 11.12
N LYS A 49 19.05 2.28 10.34
CA LYS A 49 18.83 0.83 10.51
C LYS A 49 20.09 -0.02 10.32
N ASN A 50 21.00 0.41 9.44
CA ASN A 50 22.18 -0.37 9.05
C ASN A 50 23.50 0.16 9.66
N ASN A 51 23.43 1.11 10.60
CA ASN A 51 24.59 1.75 11.24
C ASN A 51 25.65 2.21 10.21
N MET A 52 25.20 2.82 9.11
CA MET A 52 26.10 3.21 8.03
C MET A 52 26.94 4.42 8.42
N ASP A 53 28.24 4.32 8.21
CA ASP A 53 29.17 5.44 8.40
C ASP A 53 29.43 6.14 7.08
N PHE A 54 28.88 7.34 6.89
CA PHE A 54 29.09 8.16 5.70
C PHE A 54 30.44 8.89 5.68
N SER A 55 31.22 8.83 6.76
CA SER A 55 32.51 9.51 6.86
C SER A 55 33.64 8.78 6.14
N THR A 56 33.43 7.51 5.77
CA THR A 56 34.42 6.68 5.09
C THR A 56 34.00 6.38 3.65
N TYR A 57 34.98 6.34 2.75
CA TYR A 57 34.76 6.00 1.34
C TYR A 57 34.08 4.64 1.17
N ASP A 58 34.49 3.65 1.96
CA ASP A 58 33.93 2.30 1.94
C ASP A 58 32.48 2.28 2.45
N GLY A 59 32.17 3.09 3.47
CA GLY A 59 30.81 3.29 3.97
C GLY A 59 29.88 3.96 2.95
N LEU A 60 30.40 4.89 2.13
CA LEU A 60 29.64 5.51 1.05
C LEU A 60 29.28 4.51 -0.06
N ILE A 61 30.22 3.67 -0.49
CA ILE A 61 29.95 2.61 -1.48
C ILE A 61 28.93 1.60 -0.95
N LYS A 62 29.09 1.15 0.30
CA LYS A 62 28.12 0.25 0.94
C LYS A 62 26.73 0.88 1.02
N SER A 63 26.66 2.17 1.35
CA SER A 63 25.40 2.91 1.43
C SER A 63 24.68 2.98 0.08
N VAL A 64 25.40 3.30 -0.99
CA VAL A 64 24.85 3.32 -2.35
C VAL A 64 24.35 1.93 -2.76
N LYS A 65 25.09 0.87 -2.42
CA LYS A 65 24.69 -0.51 -2.74
C LYS A 65 23.42 -0.92 -2.01
N ILE A 66 23.32 -0.63 -0.72
CA ILE A 66 22.16 -0.98 0.12
C ILE A 66 20.95 -0.14 -0.29
N TYR A 67 21.11 1.18 -0.41
CA TYR A 67 20.03 2.09 -0.79
C TYR A 67 19.56 1.84 -2.23
N GLY A 68 20.49 1.62 -3.15
CA GLY A 68 20.20 1.25 -4.54
C GLY A 68 19.41 -0.06 -4.61
N GLY A 69 19.81 -1.09 -3.86
CA GLY A 69 19.08 -2.35 -3.77
C GLY A 69 17.65 -2.18 -3.24
N TRP A 70 17.46 -1.36 -2.20
CA TRP A 70 16.14 -1.00 -1.68
C TRP A 70 15.29 -0.27 -2.74
N LEU A 71 15.89 0.68 -3.47
CA LEU A 71 15.21 1.46 -4.50
C LEU A 71 14.78 0.57 -5.69
N PHE A 72 15.63 -0.35 -6.14
CA PHE A 72 15.29 -1.32 -7.18
C PHE A 72 14.11 -2.22 -6.76
N ASN A 73 14.10 -2.66 -5.51
CA ASN A 73 12.98 -3.44 -4.97
C ASN A 73 11.67 -2.62 -4.97
N LEU A 74 11.75 -1.34 -4.58
CA LEU A 74 10.61 -0.42 -4.62
C LEU A 74 10.05 -0.27 -6.04
N VAL A 75 10.90 -0.09 -7.05
CA VAL A 75 10.48 -0.01 -8.46
C VAL A 75 9.83 -1.31 -8.94
N GLY A 76 10.39 -2.48 -8.56
CA GLY A 76 9.81 -3.78 -8.88
C GLY A 76 8.40 -3.95 -8.31
N ASN A 77 8.21 -3.59 -7.05
CA ASN A 77 6.90 -3.61 -6.39
C ASN A 77 5.93 -2.62 -7.03
N PHE A 78 6.39 -1.40 -7.29
CA PHE A 78 5.58 -0.36 -7.90
C PHE A 78 5.08 -0.82 -9.28
N ARG A 79 5.97 -1.35 -10.13
CA ARG A 79 5.59 -1.90 -11.45
C ARG A 79 4.56 -3.03 -11.34
N SER A 80 4.72 -3.93 -10.36
CA SER A 80 3.75 -4.99 -10.12
C SER A 80 2.38 -4.42 -9.74
N LEU A 81 2.36 -3.43 -8.84
CA LEU A 81 1.14 -2.76 -8.40
C LEU A 81 0.46 -2.02 -9.56
N THR A 82 1.21 -1.20 -10.32
CA THR A 82 0.66 -0.45 -11.46
C THR A 82 0.23 -1.38 -12.58
N GLY A 83 1.00 -2.44 -12.86
CA GLY A 83 0.64 -3.45 -13.85
C GLY A 83 -0.63 -4.22 -13.47
N SER A 84 -0.81 -4.52 -12.19
CA SER A 84 -2.04 -5.13 -11.68
C SER A 84 -3.23 -4.18 -11.79
N ALA A 85 -3.04 -2.90 -11.44
CA ALA A 85 -4.07 -1.88 -11.57
C ALA A 85 -4.51 -1.67 -13.03
N VAL A 86 -3.59 -1.65 -13.99
CA VAL A 86 -3.92 -1.55 -15.42
C VAL A 86 -4.69 -2.77 -15.92
N ARG A 87 -4.45 -3.95 -15.34
CA ARG A 87 -5.15 -5.20 -15.70
C ARG A 87 -6.51 -5.35 -15.04
N LEU A 88 -6.88 -4.49 -14.09
CA LEU A 88 -8.25 -4.46 -13.56
C LEU A 88 -9.19 -3.97 -14.66
N ASP A 89 -10.32 -4.66 -14.82
CA ASP A 89 -11.39 -4.20 -15.70
C ASP A 89 -12.13 -3.06 -15.01
N TRP A 90 -11.71 -1.82 -15.33
CA TRP A 90 -12.33 -0.58 -14.83
C TRP A 90 -13.75 -0.37 -15.35
N THR A 91 -14.23 -1.24 -16.26
CA THR A 91 -15.57 -1.19 -16.86
C THR A 91 -16.54 -2.15 -16.18
N SER A 92 -16.06 -3.04 -15.29
CA SER A 92 -16.90 -4.06 -14.65
C SER A 92 -17.91 -3.42 -13.71
N THR A 93 -19.11 -3.20 -14.23
CA THR A 93 -20.31 -2.78 -13.49
C THR A 93 -21.04 -3.99 -12.92
N ASN A 94 -20.31 -5.09 -12.62
CA ASN A 94 -20.87 -6.29 -12.01
C ASN A 94 -21.04 -6.10 -10.49
N GLY A 95 -21.65 -4.98 -10.09
CA GLY A 95 -22.42 -4.99 -8.87
C GLY A 95 -23.60 -5.90 -9.14
N SER A 96 -23.53 -7.15 -8.71
CA SER A 96 -24.72 -7.98 -8.58
C SER A 96 -25.64 -7.23 -7.63
N VAL A 97 -26.55 -6.43 -8.20
CA VAL A 97 -27.73 -5.95 -7.50
C VAL A 97 -28.33 -7.21 -6.90
N PRO A 98 -28.43 -7.35 -5.56
CA PRO A 98 -29.12 -8.48 -5.00
C PRO A 98 -30.53 -8.43 -5.57
N SER A 99 -30.82 -9.32 -6.51
CA SER A 99 -32.17 -9.63 -6.89
C SER A 99 -32.80 -10.14 -5.60
N PHE A 100 -33.65 -9.31 -5.00
CA PHE A 100 -34.60 -9.79 -4.02
C PHE A 100 -35.51 -10.74 -4.79
N GLU A 101 -35.08 -12.00 -4.87
CA GLU A 101 -35.92 -13.14 -5.22
C GLU A 101 -37.10 -13.03 -4.26
N ASN A 102 -38.27 -12.66 -4.78
CA ASN A 102 -39.48 -12.63 -4.01
C ASN A 102 -39.88 -14.08 -3.81
N ASP A 103 -39.28 -14.69 -2.80
CA ASP A 103 -39.63 -16.01 -2.30
C ASP A 103 -41.08 -15.89 -1.83
N ASN A 104 -42.00 -16.17 -2.75
CA ASN A 104 -43.40 -16.33 -2.45
C ASN A 104 -43.47 -17.48 -1.46
N VAL A 105 -43.53 -17.14 -0.17
CA VAL A 105 -43.68 -18.06 0.94
C VAL A 105 -44.95 -18.87 0.68
N SER A 106 -44.79 -20.05 0.07
CA SER A 106 -45.81 -21.07 0.11
C SER A 106 -45.82 -21.60 1.53
N ILE A 107 -46.69 -21.01 2.36
CA ILE A 107 -47.03 -21.55 3.67
C ILE A 107 -47.64 -22.94 3.42
N ASP A 108 -46.80 -23.97 3.47
CA ASP A 108 -47.23 -25.34 3.53
C ASP A 108 -47.86 -25.59 4.90
N LYS A 109 -49.19 -25.49 4.93
CA LYS A 109 -50.01 -25.93 6.07
C LYS A 109 -50.15 -27.44 5.99
N ASN A 110 -49.11 -28.18 6.40
CA ASN A 110 -49.27 -29.57 6.78
C ASN A 110 -48.36 -29.97 7.93
N THR A 111 -48.70 -29.43 9.11
CA THR A 111 -48.64 -30.22 10.33
C THR A 111 -49.50 -31.48 10.18
N LYS A 112 -48.88 -32.65 10.15
CA LYS A 112 -49.44 -33.85 10.79
C LYS A 112 -48.37 -34.91 11.09
N THR A 113 -48.06 -35.00 12.38
CA THR A 113 -47.97 -36.24 13.17
C THR A 113 -47.00 -37.36 12.76
N SER A 114 -46.09 -37.64 13.71
CA SER A 114 -45.94 -38.94 14.39
C SER A 114 -44.72 -39.80 14.05
N GLY A 115 -43.79 -39.87 15.00
CA GLY A 115 -43.46 -41.15 15.65
C GLY A 115 -42.08 -41.77 15.36
N GLY A 116 -41.39 -42.16 16.45
CA GLY A 116 -40.29 -43.14 16.47
C GLY A 116 -38.91 -42.49 16.67
N ILE A 117 -38.40 -42.29 17.89
CA ILE A 117 -37.78 -43.26 18.82
C ILE A 117 -36.56 -44.01 18.24
N THR A 118 -35.52 -44.05 19.06
CA THR A 118 -34.19 -44.72 18.96
C THR A 118 -33.15 -43.85 18.24
N GLY A 119 -32.02 -43.45 18.83
CA GLY A 119 -31.31 -43.92 20.00
C GLY A 119 -29.91 -44.36 19.55
N ARG A 120 -28.89 -43.54 19.81
CA ARG A 120 -27.50 -44.01 19.92
C ARG A 120 -26.58 -42.93 20.50
N ALA A 121 -26.26 -43.12 21.76
CA ALA A 121 -25.03 -42.63 22.37
C ALA A 121 -23.83 -43.40 21.79
N SER A 122 -22.74 -42.71 21.48
CA SER A 122 -21.40 -43.27 21.64
C SER A 122 -20.40 -42.16 21.92
N ALA A 123 -20.06 -42.00 23.19
CA ALA A 123 -18.77 -41.50 23.60
C ALA A 123 -17.71 -42.57 23.26
N ARG A 124 -16.56 -42.16 22.75
CA ARG A 124 -15.29 -42.86 23.02
C ARG A 124 -14.11 -41.93 22.76
N PHE A 125 -13.44 -41.59 23.85
CA PHE A 125 -12.07 -41.12 23.92
C PHE A 125 -11.12 -42.18 23.36
N ALA A 126 -10.06 -41.75 22.67
CA ALA A 126 -8.84 -42.52 22.50
C ALA A 126 -7.64 -41.58 22.40
N ASN A 127 -6.68 -41.86 23.29
CA ASN A 127 -5.32 -41.37 23.51
C ASN A 127 -4.64 -40.45 22.49
#